data_AF-A0A2H0CTS1-F1
#
_entry.id   AF-A0A2H0CTS1-F1
#
_cell.length_a   1.000
_cell.length_b   1.000
_cell.length_c   1.000
_cell.angle_alpha   90.00
_cell.angle_beta   90.00
_cell.angle_gamma   90.00
#
_symmetry.space_group_name_H-M   'P 1'
#
loop_
_entity.id
_entity.type
_entity.pdbx_description
1 polymer ?
#
loop_
_entity_poly.entity_id
_entity_poly.type
_entity_poly.pdbx_seq_one_letter_code
_entity_poly.pdbx_strand_id
1 'polypeptide(L)'
;MFAVTDRAVLSDRVIPAEPGEFYSYTSEFTAERPVFVLMKCKANKNRPIEQLPNLFSEANIFFQFGDSTQAMAHSIKNARALSFLDSFADEKTLCETWLALSKITVEEFYEIHSCKDAAKLVDVCREACLRRQAVVQLKEGSIIAMMTSGGKYGVFLVQEMTSVSIQVVACHILL
;
A
#
# COMPACT_ATOMS: atom_id res chain seq x y z
N MET A 1 -20.86 -33.38 -11.46
CA MET A 1 -21.13 -31.93 -11.56
C MET A 1 -20.42 -31.29 -10.37
N PHE A 2 -19.17 -30.89 -10.55
CA PHE A 2 -18.36 -30.35 -9.45
C PHE A 2 -18.61 -28.84 -9.33
N ALA A 3 -18.99 -28.42 -8.13
CA ALA A 3 -19.30 -27.04 -7.80
C ALA A 3 -18.03 -26.18 -7.91
N VAL A 4 -18.03 -25.25 -8.86
CA VAL A 4 -17.08 -24.15 -8.96
C VAL A 4 -17.65 -23.00 -8.13
N THR A 5 -17.42 -22.99 -6.81
CA THR A 5 -17.97 -21.90 -5.97
C THR A 5 -17.08 -21.40 -4.83
N ASP A 6 -15.85 -21.90 -4.65
CA ASP A 6 -15.07 -21.53 -3.44
C ASP A 6 -13.82 -20.65 -3.67
N ARG A 7 -13.31 -20.52 -4.91
CA ARG A 7 -12.08 -19.74 -5.13
C ARG A 7 -12.28 -18.23 -5.23
N ALA A 8 -13.41 -17.77 -5.75
CA ALA A 8 -13.69 -16.34 -5.90
C ALA A 8 -14.06 -15.64 -4.58
N VAL A 9 -14.55 -16.38 -3.58
CA VAL A 9 -15.09 -15.79 -2.34
C VAL A 9 -13.98 -15.46 -1.31
N LEU A 10 -12.84 -16.13 -1.38
CA LEU A 10 -11.71 -15.89 -0.46
C LEU A 10 -10.88 -14.65 -0.85
N SER A 11 -10.87 -14.24 -2.12
CA SER A 11 -10.05 -13.10 -2.57
C SER A 11 -10.56 -11.75 -2.05
N ASP A 12 -11.85 -11.63 -1.76
CA ASP A 12 -12.43 -10.36 -1.32
C ASP A 12 -12.59 -10.21 0.20
N ARG A 13 -12.25 -11.25 0.97
CA ARG A 13 -12.24 -11.12 2.43
C ARG A 13 -11.12 -10.18 2.89
N VAL A 14 -11.51 -9.24 3.74
CA VAL A 14 -10.61 -8.38 4.49
C VAL A 14 -10.12 -9.16 5.71
N ILE A 15 -8.84 -9.52 5.71
CA ILE A 15 -8.18 -10.19 6.84
C ILE A 15 -7.11 -9.22 7.34
N PRO A 16 -7.33 -8.53 8.47
CA PRO A 16 -6.38 -7.56 9.00
C PRO A 16 -5.00 -8.17 9.25
N ALA A 17 -3.97 -7.32 9.24
CA ALA A 17 -2.64 -7.71 9.68
C ALA A 17 -2.65 -8.11 11.17
N GLU A 18 -1.79 -9.06 11.54
CA GLU A 18 -1.61 -9.51 12.93
C GLU A 18 -0.42 -8.77 13.56
N PRO A 19 -0.54 -8.31 14.83
CA PRO A 19 0.57 -7.67 15.53
C PRO A 19 1.82 -8.56 15.59
N GLY A 20 2.97 -8.01 15.25
CA GLY A 20 4.26 -8.68 15.24
C GLY A 20 4.53 -9.59 14.03
N GLU A 21 3.54 -9.83 13.16
CA GLU A 21 3.74 -10.64 11.95
C GLU A 21 4.33 -9.80 10.81
N PHE A 22 5.43 -10.28 10.22
CA PHE A 22 6.09 -9.63 9.09
C PHE A 22 5.62 -10.22 7.76
N TYR A 23 5.15 -9.36 6.85
CA TYR A 23 4.61 -9.76 5.56
C TYR A 23 5.47 -9.23 4.41
N SER A 24 5.83 -10.11 3.47
CA SER A 24 6.56 -9.80 2.23
C SER A 24 5.78 -10.31 1.01
N TYR A 25 5.64 -9.50 -0.04
CA TYR A 25 4.80 -9.80 -1.21
C TYR A 25 5.14 -8.92 -2.43
N THR A 26 4.64 -9.35 -3.59
CA THR A 26 4.58 -8.56 -4.82
C THR A 26 3.12 -8.26 -5.12
N SER A 27 2.82 -7.09 -5.68
CA SER A 27 1.48 -6.73 -6.14
C SER A 27 1.58 -5.84 -7.37
N GLU A 28 0.64 -6.01 -8.29
CA GLU A 28 0.42 -5.09 -9.39
C GLU A 28 -0.78 -4.20 -9.07
N PHE A 29 -0.76 -2.94 -9.45
CA PHE A 29 -1.86 -2.00 -9.30
C PHE A 29 -2.21 -1.45 -10.67
N THR A 30 -3.50 -1.28 -10.94
CA THR A 30 -4.03 -0.74 -12.19
C THR A 30 -5.10 0.30 -11.89
N ALA A 31 -5.59 0.99 -12.92
CA ALA A 31 -6.70 1.95 -12.77
C ALA A 31 -7.97 1.30 -12.18
N GLU A 32 -8.22 0.03 -12.46
CA GLU A 32 -9.36 -0.73 -11.92
C GLU A 32 -9.13 -1.18 -10.47
N ARG A 33 -7.87 -1.32 -10.03
CA ARG A 33 -7.52 -1.75 -8.66
C ARG A 33 -6.43 -0.85 -8.05
N PRO A 34 -6.70 0.45 -7.87
CA PRO A 34 -5.68 1.44 -7.52
C PRO A 34 -5.41 1.54 -6.02
N VAL A 35 -6.21 0.87 -5.18
CA VAL A 35 -6.12 1.00 -3.71
C VAL A 35 -5.16 -0.04 -3.15
N PHE A 36 -4.16 0.41 -2.38
CA PHE A 36 -3.22 -0.43 -1.65
C PHE A 36 -3.66 -0.62 -0.20
N VAL A 37 -3.75 -1.88 0.21
CA VAL A 37 -4.10 -2.31 1.56
C VAL A 37 -3.00 -3.09 2.29
N LEU A 38 -2.71 -2.70 3.53
CA LEU A 38 -1.76 -3.38 4.42
C LEU A 38 -2.46 -4.43 5.30
N MET A 39 -2.89 -5.51 4.65
CA MET A 39 -3.61 -6.65 5.27
C MET A 39 -2.74 -7.91 5.42
N LYS A 40 -3.21 -8.96 6.09
CA LYS A 40 -2.51 -10.25 6.16
C LYS A 40 -2.42 -10.97 4.80
N CYS A 41 -3.51 -10.99 4.05
CA CYS A 41 -3.57 -11.76 2.80
C CYS A 41 -2.69 -11.14 1.70
N LYS A 42 -1.74 -11.93 1.16
CA LYS A 42 -0.81 -11.49 0.10
C LYS A 42 -1.46 -11.30 -1.26
N ALA A 43 -2.50 -12.07 -1.58
CA ALA A 43 -3.08 -12.12 -2.92
C ALA A 43 -3.97 -10.91 -3.28
N ASN A 44 -4.35 -10.08 -2.31
CA ASN A 44 -5.39 -9.07 -2.49
C ASN A 44 -4.99 -7.72 -1.89
N LYS A 45 -3.75 -7.33 -2.19
CA LYS A 45 -3.13 -6.07 -1.76
C LYS A 45 -3.59 -4.88 -2.59
N ASN A 46 -4.03 -5.16 -3.82
CA ASN A 46 -4.73 -4.23 -4.68
C ASN A 46 -6.25 -4.37 -4.47
N ARG A 47 -6.95 -3.25 -4.47
CA ARG A 47 -8.40 -3.19 -4.27
C ARG A 47 -9.01 -2.18 -5.24
N PRO A 48 -10.22 -2.46 -5.75
CA PRO A 48 -10.98 -1.49 -6.51
C PRO A 48 -11.55 -0.41 -5.58
N ILE A 49 -11.82 0.79 -6.11
CA ILE A 49 -12.27 1.94 -5.32
C ILE A 49 -13.61 1.64 -4.61
N GLU A 50 -14.48 0.88 -5.26
CA GLU A 50 -15.80 0.49 -4.78
C GLU A 50 -15.73 -0.36 -3.51
N GLN A 51 -14.58 -0.97 -3.20
CA GLN A 51 -14.38 -1.73 -1.97
C GLN A 51 -13.97 -0.85 -0.78
N LEU A 52 -13.58 0.43 -0.97
CA LEU A 52 -13.19 1.35 0.11
C LEU A 52 -14.14 1.39 1.33
N PRO A 53 -15.48 1.42 1.18
CA PRO A 53 -16.39 1.41 2.33
C PRO A 53 -16.18 0.22 3.28
N ASN A 54 -15.70 -0.91 2.75
CA ASN A 54 -15.53 -2.17 3.48
C ASN A 54 -14.08 -2.41 3.96
N LEU A 55 -13.15 -1.53 3.57
CA LEU A 55 -11.72 -1.67 3.93
C LEU A 55 -11.38 -0.96 5.25
N PHE A 56 -12.16 0.04 5.67
CA PHE A 56 -11.93 0.78 6.92
C PHE A 56 -10.46 1.25 7.05
N SER A 57 -9.78 0.92 8.15
CA SER A 57 -8.38 1.25 8.43
C SER A 57 -7.36 0.48 7.58
N GLU A 58 -7.80 -0.50 6.80
CA GLU A 58 -6.94 -1.30 5.93
C GLU A 58 -6.64 -0.60 4.60
N ALA A 59 -7.40 0.41 4.19
CA ALA A 59 -7.11 1.22 3.01
C ALA A 59 -6.06 2.29 3.33
N ASN A 60 -4.89 2.23 2.66
CA ASN A 60 -3.74 3.06 3.04
C ASN A 60 -3.29 4.02 1.93
N ILE A 61 -3.13 3.52 0.70
CA ILE A 61 -2.64 4.31 -0.43
C ILE A 61 -3.62 4.21 -1.60
N PHE A 62 -3.80 5.32 -2.32
CA PHE A 62 -4.42 5.37 -3.63
C PHE A 62 -3.35 5.71 -4.67
N PHE A 63 -3.25 4.90 -5.70
CA PHE A 63 -2.40 5.15 -6.87
C PHE A 63 -3.19 5.88 -7.95
N GLN A 64 -2.75 7.09 -8.28
CA GLN A 64 -3.27 7.85 -9.42
C GLN A 64 -2.40 7.57 -10.64
N PHE A 65 -3.02 7.09 -11.72
CA PHE A 65 -2.40 6.89 -13.02
C PHE A 65 -2.60 8.14 -13.87
N GLY A 66 -1.52 8.70 -14.41
CA GLY A 66 -1.58 9.83 -15.36
C GLY A 66 -1.51 9.37 -16.82
N ASP A 67 -1.56 10.32 -17.75
CA ASP A 67 -1.52 10.08 -19.22
C ASP A 67 -0.14 9.58 -19.74
N SER A 68 0.79 9.21 -18.85
CA SER A 68 2.18 8.82 -19.13
C SER A 68 2.72 7.82 -18.09
N THR A 69 4.03 7.54 -18.07
CA THR A 69 4.70 6.77 -16.99
C THR A 69 4.81 7.52 -15.65
N GLN A 70 3.99 8.55 -15.47
CA GLN A 70 3.88 9.30 -14.23
C GLN A 70 2.69 8.78 -13.44
N ALA A 71 2.96 8.19 -12.30
CA ALA A 71 1.95 7.85 -11.31
C ALA A 71 2.28 8.53 -9.98
N MET A 72 1.22 8.81 -9.21
CA MET A 72 1.32 9.44 -7.91
C MET A 72 0.75 8.50 -6.85
N ALA A 73 1.39 8.46 -5.68
CA ALA A 73 0.85 7.79 -4.50
C ALA A 73 0.31 8.83 -3.52
N HIS A 74 -0.95 8.65 -3.13
CA HIS A 74 -1.66 9.48 -2.16
C HIS A 74 -2.05 8.63 -0.96
N SER A 75 -2.06 9.19 0.25
CA SER A 75 -2.85 8.57 1.31
C SER A 75 -4.34 8.60 0.93
N ILE A 76 -5.14 7.64 1.38
CA ILE A 76 -6.59 7.62 1.07
C ILE A 76 -7.26 8.93 1.50
N LYS A 77 -6.90 9.45 2.68
CA LYS A 77 -7.41 10.74 3.17
C LYS A 77 -7.03 11.91 2.26
N ASN A 78 -5.79 11.96 1.80
CA ASN A 78 -5.37 13.02 0.88
C ASN A 78 -6.06 12.88 -0.50
N ALA A 79 -6.17 11.66 -1.03
CA ALA A 79 -6.87 11.41 -2.30
C ALA A 79 -8.34 11.85 -2.23
N ARG A 80 -9.01 11.60 -1.11
CA ARG A 80 -10.37 12.08 -0.85
C ARG A 80 -10.43 13.61 -0.73
N ALA A 81 -9.52 14.23 0.00
CA ALA A 81 -9.48 15.69 0.13
C ALA A 81 -9.29 16.40 -1.22
N LEU A 82 -8.63 15.73 -2.18
CA LEU A 82 -8.46 16.17 -3.55
C LEU A 82 -9.60 15.74 -4.50
N SER A 83 -10.67 15.16 -3.96
CA SER A 83 -11.84 14.68 -4.72
C SER A 83 -11.54 13.60 -5.77
N PHE A 84 -10.46 12.82 -5.59
CA PHE A 84 -10.19 11.63 -6.42
C PHE A 84 -11.01 10.41 -6.01
N LEU A 85 -11.46 10.40 -4.74
CA LEU A 85 -12.31 9.35 -4.20
C LEU A 85 -13.63 10.01 -3.83
N ASP A 86 -14.71 9.66 -4.52
CA ASP A 86 -16.06 10.07 -4.13
C ASP A 86 -16.36 9.57 -2.70
N SER A 87 -17.41 10.11 -2.09
CA SER A 87 -17.78 10.06 -0.65
C SER A 87 -18.13 8.67 -0.09
N PHE A 88 -17.36 7.63 -0.43
CA PHE A 88 -17.63 6.23 -0.17
C PHE A 88 -17.26 5.76 1.26
N ALA A 89 -16.51 6.53 2.04
CA ALA A 89 -16.16 6.18 3.42
C ALA A 89 -16.50 7.30 4.40
N ASP A 90 -16.89 6.96 5.63
CA ASP A 90 -16.83 7.92 6.74
C ASP A 90 -15.35 8.23 7.00
N GLU A 91 -14.96 9.49 7.02
CA GLU A 91 -13.56 9.90 7.24
C GLU A 91 -13.01 9.34 8.56
N LYS A 92 -13.89 9.15 9.54
CA LYS A 92 -13.54 8.62 10.87
C LYS A 92 -13.08 7.17 10.85
N THR A 93 -13.44 6.39 9.83
CA THR A 93 -13.03 4.98 9.73
C THR A 93 -11.72 4.79 8.98
N LEU A 94 -11.22 5.85 8.33
CA LEU A 94 -9.97 5.83 7.59
C LEU A 94 -8.78 6.14 8.51
N CYS A 95 -7.73 5.32 8.39
CA CYS A 95 -6.50 5.52 9.13
C CYS A 95 -5.71 6.71 8.55
N GLU A 96 -5.07 7.52 9.40
CA GLU A 96 -4.06 8.45 8.91
C GLU A 96 -2.89 7.64 8.35
N THR A 97 -2.44 7.98 7.15
CA THR A 97 -1.30 7.34 6.49
C THR A 97 -0.32 8.40 6.04
N TRP A 98 0.92 8.29 6.48
CA TRP A 98 2.02 9.15 6.06
C TRP A 98 2.88 8.40 5.05
N LEU A 99 3.30 9.12 4.01
CA LEU A 99 4.10 8.60 2.90
C LEU A 99 5.33 9.47 2.70
N ALA A 100 6.42 8.85 2.26
CA ALA A 100 7.61 9.56 1.81
C ALA A 100 8.51 8.66 0.95
N LEU A 101 9.31 9.27 0.08
CA LEU A 101 10.46 8.60 -0.51
C LEU A 101 11.46 8.23 0.59
N SER A 102 11.86 6.96 0.61
CA SER A 102 12.94 6.47 1.45
C SER A 102 14.30 6.85 0.85
N LYS A 103 15.31 6.93 1.71
CA LYS A 103 16.71 7.17 1.31
C LYS A 103 17.53 5.89 1.23
N ILE A 104 16.94 4.74 1.56
CA ILE A 104 17.63 3.46 1.50
C ILE A 104 17.88 3.04 0.05
N THR A 105 18.88 2.20 -0.16
CA THR A 105 19.16 1.59 -1.46
C THR A 105 18.25 0.38 -1.73
N VAL A 106 18.28 -0.12 -2.96
CA VAL A 106 17.56 -1.34 -3.35
C VAL A 106 18.10 -2.57 -2.61
N GLU A 107 19.41 -2.61 -2.36
CA GLU A 107 20.07 -3.67 -1.59
C GLU A 107 19.59 -3.67 -0.14
N GLU A 108 19.54 -2.49 0.51
CA GLU A 108 19.02 -2.35 1.87
C GLU A 108 17.54 -2.73 1.96
N PHE A 109 16.74 -2.37 0.95
CA PHE A 109 15.35 -2.81 0.85
C PHE A 109 15.23 -4.34 0.81
N TYR A 110 16.01 -5.01 -0.04
CA TYR A 110 15.95 -6.46 -0.15
C TYR A 110 16.50 -7.17 1.10
N GLU A 111 17.44 -6.57 1.82
CA GLU A 111 17.87 -7.05 3.13
C GLU A 111 16.71 -7.04 4.13
N ILE A 112 16.02 -5.90 4.29
CA ILE A 112 14.83 -5.79 5.16
C ILE A 112 13.76 -6.81 4.75
N HIS A 113 13.46 -6.88 3.46
CA HIS A 113 12.42 -7.73 2.89
C HIS A 113 12.70 -9.23 3.08
N SER A 114 13.96 -9.66 2.90
CA SER A 114 14.36 -11.07 2.90
C SER A 114 14.68 -11.58 4.31
N CYS A 115 15.36 -10.77 5.12
CA CYS A 115 15.67 -11.09 6.51
C CYS A 115 14.48 -10.85 7.46
N LYS A 116 13.41 -10.21 6.98
CA LYS A 116 12.23 -9.83 7.77
C LYS A 116 12.61 -8.97 8.97
N ASP A 117 13.52 -8.02 8.75
CA ASP A 117 14.05 -7.15 9.80
C ASP A 117 13.01 -6.07 10.16
N ALA A 118 12.18 -6.39 11.15
CA ALA A 118 11.13 -5.51 11.65
C ALA A 118 11.68 -4.21 12.25
N ALA A 119 12.82 -4.26 12.93
CA ALA A 119 13.39 -3.09 13.59
C ALA A 119 13.89 -2.09 12.52
N LYS A 120 14.68 -2.57 11.57
CA LYS A 120 15.17 -1.75 10.45
C LYS A 120 14.02 -1.20 9.60
N LEU A 121 12.97 -1.98 9.35
CA LEU A 121 11.76 -1.50 8.67
C LEU A 121 11.12 -0.30 9.39
N VAL A 122 10.94 -0.42 10.70
CA VAL A 122 10.30 0.62 11.52
C VAL A 122 11.15 1.89 11.55
N ASP A 123 12.46 1.75 11.68
CA ASP A 123 13.39 2.89 11.70
C ASP A 123 13.38 3.63 10.37
N VAL A 124 13.47 2.91 9.24
CA VAL A 124 13.36 3.50 7.89
C VAL A 124 12.04 4.26 7.73
N CYS A 125 10.93 3.65 8.14
CA CYS A 125 9.61 4.27 8.02
C CYS A 125 9.50 5.55 8.86
N ARG A 126 10.02 5.52 10.11
CA ARG A 126 10.04 6.68 11.00
C ARG A 126 10.87 7.80 10.39
N GLU A 127 12.11 7.54 10.02
CA GLU A 127 13.01 8.55 9.47
C GLU A 127 12.45 9.20 8.20
N ALA A 128 11.92 8.40 7.27
CA ALA A 128 11.37 8.91 6.02
C ALA A 128 10.09 9.72 6.25
N CYS A 129 9.17 9.21 7.07
CA CYS A 129 7.84 9.80 7.25
C CYS A 129 7.82 10.99 8.21
N LEU A 130 8.92 11.33 8.89
CA LEU A 130 9.05 12.57 9.68
C LEU A 130 8.67 13.83 8.87
N ARG A 131 9.01 13.85 7.57
CA ARG A 131 8.75 15.00 6.68
C ARG A 131 7.35 15.02 6.08
N ARG A 132 6.58 13.93 6.23
CA ARG A 132 5.19 13.76 5.76
C ARG A 132 4.91 14.35 4.38
N GLN A 133 5.05 13.56 3.32
CA GLN A 133 4.66 14.01 1.99
C GLN A 133 3.16 13.76 1.80
N ALA A 134 2.43 14.79 1.36
CA ALA A 134 1.01 14.64 1.03
C ALA A 134 0.82 13.73 -0.20
N VAL A 135 1.74 13.84 -1.15
CA VAL A 135 1.77 13.08 -2.40
C VAL A 135 3.22 12.69 -2.69
N VAL A 136 3.42 11.47 -3.20
CA VAL A 136 4.73 11.00 -3.67
C VAL A 136 4.64 10.70 -5.16
N GLN A 137 5.51 11.32 -5.97
CA GLN A 137 5.68 10.95 -7.36
C GLN A 137 6.43 9.61 -7.45
N LEU A 138 5.85 8.65 -8.17
CA LEU A 138 6.43 7.34 -8.35
C LEU A 138 7.36 7.32 -9.56
N LYS A 139 8.45 6.56 -9.41
CA LYS A 139 9.40 6.25 -10.46
C LYS A 139 9.91 4.83 -10.27
N GLU A 140 10.17 4.11 -11.35
CA GLU A 140 10.87 2.83 -11.26
C GLU A 140 12.18 2.94 -10.47
N GLY A 141 12.41 1.96 -9.61
CA GLY A 141 13.54 1.93 -8.68
C GLY A 141 13.36 2.77 -7.41
N SER A 142 12.29 3.57 -7.30
CA SER A 142 12.02 4.33 -6.07
C SER A 142 11.47 3.44 -4.96
N ILE A 143 11.88 3.74 -3.73
CA ILE A 143 11.42 3.04 -2.53
C ILE A 143 10.60 4.02 -1.72
N ILE A 144 9.35 3.66 -1.45
CA ILE A 144 8.40 4.48 -0.72
C ILE A 144 8.22 3.84 0.65
N ALA A 145 8.39 4.65 1.69
CA ALA A 145 8.06 4.29 3.05
C ALA A 145 6.68 4.83 3.42
N MET A 146 5.98 4.07 4.26
CA MET A 146 4.69 4.44 4.80
C MET A 146 4.56 4.04 6.27
N MET A 147 3.81 4.86 7.01
CA MET A 147 3.34 4.51 8.35
C MET A 147 1.90 4.95 8.53
N THR A 148 1.16 4.24 9.38
CA THR A 148 -0.22 4.56 9.69
C THR A 148 -0.39 4.92 11.16
N SER A 149 -1.41 5.72 11.51
CA SER A 149 -1.74 6.00 12.91
C SER A 149 -2.15 4.76 13.69
N GLY A 150 -2.50 3.67 12.99
CA GLY A 150 -2.82 2.36 13.57
C GLY A 150 -1.62 1.45 13.79
N GLY A 151 -0.39 1.96 13.72
CA GLY A 151 0.82 1.19 14.06
C GLY A 151 1.36 0.31 12.93
N LYS A 152 0.88 0.48 11.69
CA LYS A 152 1.46 -0.25 10.54
C LYS A 152 2.65 0.51 9.97
N TYR A 153 3.70 -0.22 9.64
CA TYR A 153 4.91 0.27 9.00
C TYR A 153 5.18 -0.56 7.76
N GLY A 154 5.43 0.09 6.62
CA GLY A 154 5.65 -0.62 5.37
C GLY A 154 6.55 0.13 4.42
N VAL A 155 7.26 -0.62 3.59
CA VAL A 155 8.03 -0.09 2.47
C VAL A 155 7.67 -0.85 1.21
N PHE A 156 7.68 -0.16 0.07
CA PHE A 156 7.58 -0.80 -1.23
C PHE A 156 8.55 -0.20 -2.23
N LEU A 157 9.16 -1.08 -3.03
CA LEU A 157 9.96 -0.77 -4.19
C LEU A 157 9.06 -0.80 -5.43
N VAL A 158 9.07 0.28 -6.20
CA VAL A 158 8.47 0.30 -7.54
C VAL A 158 9.40 -0.44 -8.50
N GLN A 159 8.99 -1.62 -8.97
CA GLN A 159 9.79 -2.44 -9.88
C GLN A 159 9.61 -2.03 -11.33
N GLU A 160 8.36 -1.93 -11.77
CA GLU A 160 7.99 -1.65 -13.16
C GLU A 160 6.79 -0.70 -13.18
N MET A 161 6.77 0.23 -14.13
CA MET A 161 5.68 1.17 -14.34
C MET A 161 5.37 1.33 -15.83
N THR A 162 4.10 1.15 -16.16
CA THR A 162 3.53 1.53 -17.44
C THR A 162 2.55 2.70 -17.26
N SER A 163 1.91 3.15 -18.34
CA SER A 163 0.82 4.13 -18.24
C SER A 163 -0.44 3.58 -17.57
N VAL A 164 -0.55 2.26 -17.40
CA VAL A 164 -1.78 1.61 -16.89
C VAL A 164 -1.54 0.69 -15.69
N SER A 165 -0.28 0.40 -15.36
CA SER A 165 0.07 -0.50 -14.26
C SER A 165 1.32 -0.06 -13.49
N ILE A 166 1.34 -0.42 -12.21
CA ILE A 166 2.48 -0.24 -11.30
C ILE A 166 2.72 -1.59 -10.62
N GLN A 167 3.90 -2.18 -10.83
CA GLN A 167 4.32 -3.36 -10.10
C GLN A 167 5.21 -2.97 -8.93
N VAL A 168 4.93 -3.52 -7.75
CA VAL A 168 5.72 -3.28 -6.54
C VAL A 168 6.12 -4.57 -5.87
N VAL A 169 7.30 -4.55 -5.23
CA VAL A 169 7.65 -5.49 -4.16
C VAL A 169 7.53 -4.73 -2.86
N ALA A 170 6.92 -5.34 -1.85
CA ALA A 170 6.59 -4.66 -0.61
C ALA A 170 6.78 -5.57 0.60
N CYS A 171 7.07 -4.93 1.73
CA CYS A 171 6.94 -5.57 3.03
C CYS A 171 6.30 -4.62 4.05
N HIS A 172 5.63 -5.20 5.06
CA HIS A 172 5.06 -4.44 6.16
C HIS A 172 4.92 -5.27 7.43
N ILE A 173 4.75 -4.56 8.55
CA ILE A 173 4.44 -5.10 9.88
C ILE A 173 3.36 -4.24 10.54
N LEU A 174 2.53 -4.86 11.37
CA LEU A 174 1.70 -4.18 12.36
C LEU A 174 2.37 -4.32 13.73
N LEU A 175 2.59 -3.22 14.44
CA LEU A 175 3.08 -3.21 15.83
C LEU A 175 1.96 -2.84 16.80
#